data_AF-A0A9D9QVK0-F1
#
_entry.id   AF-A0A9D9QVK0-F1
#
_cell.length_a   1.000
_cell.length_b   1.000
_cell.length_c   1.000
_cell.angle_alpha   90.00
_cell.angle_beta   90.00
_cell.angle_gamma   90.00
#
_symmetry.space_group_name_H-M   'P 1'
#
loop_
_entity.id
_entity.type
_entity.pdbx_description
1 polymer ?
#
loop_
_entity_poly.entity_id
_entity_poly.type
_entity_poly.pdbx_seq_one_letter_code
_entity_poly.pdbx_strand_id
1 'polypeptide(L)' 'MMKISKTTLIYIYAVALCLMTFLFAKRVITSFNTNEFDYFKLVANLILIVYFIIKIVKLGKEQNNQDPTSLK' A
#
# COMPACT_ATOMS: atom_id res chain seq x y z
N MET A 1 -23.83 0.01 12.68
CA MET A 1 -22.62 -0.51 11.98
C MET A 1 -22.19 0.54 10.97
N MET A 2 -21.08 1.24 11.21
CA MET A 2 -20.64 2.34 10.35
C MET A 2 -20.19 1.77 9.00
N LYS A 3 -20.90 2.10 7.92
CA LYS A 3 -20.48 1.77 6.55
C LYS A 3 -19.26 2.61 6.22
N ILE A 4 -18.07 2.06 6.41
CA ILE A 4 -16.83 2.72 5.99
C ILE A 4 -16.91 2.86 4.46
N SER A 5 -16.84 4.10 3.97
CA SER A 5 -16.85 4.39 2.54
C SER A 5 -15.62 3.76 1.88
N LYS A 6 -15.78 3.28 0.64
CA LYS A 6 -14.66 2.75 -0.16
C LYS A 6 -13.53 3.77 -0.27
N THR A 7 -13.85 5.07 -0.35
CA THR A 7 -12.88 6.16 -0.35
C THR A 7 -12.05 6.16 0.92
N THR A 8 -12.69 6.03 2.09
CA THR A 8 -12.01 5.97 3.38
C THR A 8 -11.07 4.76 3.47
N LEU A 9 -11.49 3.60 2.94
CA LEU A 9 -10.64 2.41 2.86
C LEU A 9 -9.41 2.64 1.98
N ILE A 10 -9.56 3.27 0.81
CA ILE A 10 -8.45 3.62 -0.07
C ILE A 10 -7.44 4.52 0.64
N TYR A 11 -7.91 5.56 1.34
CA TYR A 11 -7.04 6.45 2.11
C TYR A 11 -6.29 5.72 3.23
N ILE A 12 -6.97 4.84 3.98
CA ILE A 12 -6.33 4.02 5.03
C ILE A 12 -5.24 3.12 4.41
N TYR A 13 -5.54 2.47 3.29
CA TYR A 13 -4.56 1.63 2.60
C TYR A 13 -3.39 2.45 2.03
N ALA A 14 -3.63 3.66 1.52
CA ALA A 14 -2.58 4.55 1.03
C ALA A 14 -1.64 5.02 2.15
N VAL A 15 -2.19 5.39 3.31
CA VAL A 15 -1.39 5.75 4.50
C VAL A 15 -0.56 4.55 4.97
N ALA A 16 -1.17 3.36 5.05
CA ALA A 16 -0.47 2.13 5.42
C ALA A 16 0.66 1.80 4.43
N LEU A 17 0.42 1.97 3.13
CA LEU A 17 1.44 1.76 2.08
C LEU A 17 2.61 2.74 2.25
N CYS A 18 2.31 4.01 2.54
CA CYS A 18 3.34 5.03 2.75
C CYS A 18 4.23 4.70 3.96
N LEU A 19 3.62 4.30 5.09
CA LEU A 19 4.34 3.86 6.29
C LEU A 19 5.20 2.62 6.03
N MET A 20 4.67 1.61 5.34
CA MET A 20 5.41 0.41 4.98
C MET A 20 6.60 0.71 4.07
N THR A 21 6.41 1.61 3.11
CA THR A 21 7.48 2.03 2.18
C THR A 21 8.58 2.78 2.92
N PHE A 22 8.21 3.66 3.86
CA PHE A 22 9.17 4.33 4.74
C PHE A 22 9.97 3.34 5.60
N LEU A 23 9.30 2.37 6.23
CA LEU A 23 9.97 1.34 7.02
C LEU A 23 10.89 0.46 6.17
N PHE A 24 10.48 0.14 4.95
CA PHE A 24 11.31 -0.58 3.99
C PHE A 24 12.54 0.23 3.61
N ALA A 25 12.39 1.49 3.22
CA ALA A 25 13.50 2.38 2.87
C ALA A 25 14.47 2.56 4.05
N LYS A 26 13.95 2.77 5.27
CA LYS A 26 14.76 2.83 6.49
C LYS A 26 15.57 1.55 6.67
N ARG A 27 14.94 0.38 6.52
CA ARG A 27 15.60 -0.93 6.66
C ARG A 27 16.69 -1.12 5.60
N VAL A 28 16.41 -0.75 4.35
CA VAL A 28 17.39 -0.79 3.26
C VAL A 28 18.60 0.07 3.63
N ILE A 29 18.39 1.34 4.00
CA ILE A 29 19.47 2.27 4.38
C ILE A 29 20.27 1.73 5.57
N THR A 30 19.59 1.20 6.60
CA THR A 30 20.27 0.59 7.75
C THR A 30 21.11 -0.62 7.34
N SER A 31 20.57 -1.53 6.51
CA SER A 31 21.31 -2.68 5.98
C SER A 31 22.52 -2.27 5.14
N PHE A 32 22.42 -1.19 4.36
CA PHE A 32 23.57 -0.62 3.65
C PHE A 32 24.66 -0.11 4.60
N ASN A 33 24.27 0.54 5.71
CA ASN A 33 25.22 1.04 6.70
C ASN A 33 25.85 -0.08 7.54
N THR A 34 25.10 -1.12 7.89
CA THR A 34 25.62 -2.23 8.72
C THR A 34 26.28 -3.33 7.90
N ASN A 35 26.16 -3.29 6.57
CA ASN A 35 26.57 -4.36 5.64
C ASN A 35 25.88 -5.71 5.91
N GLU A 36 24.79 -5.69 6.69
CA GLU A 36 23.97 -6.86 7.00
C GLU A 36 22.69 -6.82 6.17
N PHE A 37 22.74 -7.49 5.03
CA PHE A 37 21.59 -7.59 4.14
C PHE A 37 20.82 -8.89 4.40
N ASP A 38 19.72 -8.77 5.13
CA ASP A 38 18.73 -9.83 5.17
C ASP A 38 17.84 -9.74 3.92
N TYR A 39 18.37 -10.21 2.80
CA TYR A 39 17.73 -10.17 1.48
C TYR A 39 16.34 -10.82 1.49
N PHE A 40 16.15 -11.89 2.27
CA PHE A 40 14.86 -12.55 2.40
C PHE A 40 13.81 -11.60 3.00
N LYS A 41 14.16 -10.91 4.09
CA LYS A 41 13.27 -9.92 4.71
C LYS A 41 13.01 -8.73 3.78
N LEU A 42 14.00 -8.29 3.00
CA LEU A 42 13.82 -7.21 2.03
C LEU A 42 12.87 -7.61 0.90
N VAL A 43 13.08 -8.77 0.28
CA VAL A 43 12.22 -9.28 -0.80
C VAL A 43 10.79 -9.52 -0.29
N ALA A 44 10.63 -10.12 0.89
CA ALA A 44 9.30 -10.33 1.48
C ALA A 44 8.55 -9.01 1.70
N ASN A 45 9.24 -7.98 2.18
CA ASN A 45 8.65 -6.67 2.43
C ASN A 45 8.30 -5.95 1.10
N LEU A 46 9.13 -6.10 0.07
CA LEU A 46 8.84 -5.60 -1.28
C LEU A 46 7.58 -6.26 -1.87
N ILE A 47 7.45 -7.59 -1.78
CA ILE A 47 6.27 -8.33 -2.23
C ILE A 47 5.02 -7.84 -1.50
N LEU A 48 5.12 -7.60 -0.19
CA LEU A 48 4.03 -7.08 0.62
C LEU A 48 3.58 -5.69 0.13
N ILE A 49 4.53 -4.79 -0.15
CA ILE A 49 4.25 -3.45 -0.71
C ILE A 49 3.53 -3.56 -2.06
N VAL A 50 4.03 -4.41 -2.98
CA VAL A 50 3.41 -4.62 -4.30
C VAL A 50 1.98 -5.14 -4.16
N TYR A 51 1.74 -6.09 -3.24
CA TYR A 51 0.40 -6.60 -2.96
C TYR A 51 -0.56 -5.48 -2.52
N PHE A 52 -0.13 -4.59 -1.62
CA PHE A 52 -0.94 -3.45 -1.20
C PHE A 52 -1.25 -2.50 -2.36
N ILE A 53 -0.29 -2.21 -3.24
CA ILE A 53 -0.51 -1.38 -4.43
C ILE A 53 -1.60 -1.99 -5.32
N ILE A 54 -1.49 -3.28 -5.65
CA ILE A 54 -2.48 -3.98 -6.48
C ILE A 54 -3.87 -3.89 -5.83
N LYS A 55 -3.95 -4.08 -4.52
CA LYS A 55 -5.22 -4.02 -3.78
C LYS A 55 -5.85 -2.62 -3.82
N ILE A 56 -5.03 -1.57 -3.65
CA ILE A 56 -5.47 -0.17 -3.72
C ILE A 56 -5.97 0.15 -5.13
N VAL A 57 -5.22 -0.22 -6.17
CA VAL A 57 -5.62 -0.01 -7.57
C VAL A 57 -6.93 -0.72 -7.87
N LYS A 58 -7.10 -1.96 -7.40
CA LYS A 58 -8.34 -2.71 -7.58
C LYS A 58 -9.52 -2.03 -6.87
N LEU A 59 -9.36 -1.60 -5.61
CA LEU A 59 -10.39 -0.85 -4.88
C LEU A 59 -10.74 0.47 -5.59
N GLY A 60 -9.73 1.20 -6.10
CA GLY A 60 -9.94 2.46 -6.83
C GLY A 60 -10.74 2.26 -8.10
N LYS A 61 -10.45 1.21 -8.88
CA LYS A 61 -11.23 0.85 -10.08
C LYS A 61 -12.65 0.43 -9.72
N GLU A 62 -12.84 -0.35 -8.65
CA GLU A 62 -14.17 -0.74 -8.18
C GLU A 62 -15.01 0.44 -7.68
N GLN A 63 -14.38 1.46 -7.10
CA GLN A 63 -15.07 2.68 -6.71
C GLN A 63 -15.47 3.50 -7.95
N ASN A 64 -14.55 3.67 -8.91
CA ASN A 64 -14.81 4.44 -10.12
C ASN A 64 -15.89 3.79 -11.02
N ASN A 65 -15.90 2.46 -11.13
CA ASN A 65 -16.91 1.73 -11.92
C ASN A 65 -18.30 1.69 -11.25
N GLN A 66 -18.39 1.99 -9.96
CA GLN A 66 -19.68 2.15 -9.27
C GLN A 66 -20.26 3.56 -9.42
N ASP A 67 -19.52 4.48 -10.02
CA ASP A 67 -19.90 5.88 -10.21
C ASP A 67 -20.19 6.31 -11.67
N PRO A 68 -20.88 5.52 -12.53
CA PRO A 68 -21.33 6.02 -13.84
C PRO A 68 -22.59 6.91 -13.74
N THR A 69 -23.12 7.16 -12.54
CA THR A 69 -24.43 7.83 -12.33
C THR A 69 -24.33 9.24 -11.74
N SER A 70 -23.14 9.75 -11.39
CA SER A 70 -22.97 11.15 -10.92
C SER A 70 -22.72 12.17 -12.04
N LEU A 71 -22.85 11.74 -13.31
CA LEU A 71 -22.79 12.60 -14.50
C LEU A 71 -24.20 12.89 -15.07
N LYS A 72 -25.16 13.16 -14.19
CA LYS A 72 -26.45 13.77 -14.54
C LYS A 72 -26.72 14.99 -13.68
#